data_AF-A0A382ND72-F1
#
_entry.id   AF-A0A382ND72-F1
#
_cell.length_a   1.000
_cell.length_b   1.000
_cell.length_c   1.000
_cell.angle_alpha   90.00
_cell.angle_beta   90.00
_cell.angle_gamma   90.00
#
_symmetry.space_group_name_H-M   'P 1'
#
loop_
_entity.id
_entity.type
_entity.pdbx_description
1 polymer ?
#
loop_
_entity_poly.entity_id
_entity_poly.type
_entity_poly.pdbx_seq_one_letter_code
_entity_poly.pdbx_strand_id
1 'polypeptide(L)'
;WEELPIEGEDPSVGQMRELIEWIEGKVEHRGQAENGRAAVEIIMAIYESARLHEVVKLPLRTFSSPLDVMVESGDLPVERPGRYDIRAFLLRGEKMSHENP
;
A
#
# COMPACT_ATOMS: atom_id res chain seq x y z
N TRP A 1 11.21 -9.20 -22.70
CA TRP A 1 11.08 -9.79 -21.36
C TRP A 1 12.11 -10.89 -21.25
N GLU A 2 12.95 -10.81 -20.22
CA GLU A 2 13.92 -11.86 -19.88
C GLU A 2 13.36 -12.57 -18.65
N GLU A 3 13.14 -13.88 -18.75
CA GLU A 3 12.72 -14.68 -17.59
C GLU A 3 13.95 -14.93 -16.73
N LEU A 4 14.00 -14.26 -15.58
CA LEU A 4 15.00 -14.56 -14.56
C LEU A 4 14.55 -15.82 -13.82
N PRO A 5 15.34 -16.92 -13.85
CA PRO A 5 14.99 -18.10 -13.10
C PRO A 5 14.96 -17.77 -11.61
N ILE A 6 13.83 -18.09 -10.97
CA ILE A 6 13.68 -17.90 -9.53
C ILE A 6 14.30 -19.12 -8.86
N GLU A 7 15.40 -18.91 -8.15
CA GLU A 7 16.01 -19.96 -7.33
C GLU A 7 15.21 -20.10 -6.04
N GLY A 8 14.61 -21.28 -5.81
CA GLY A 8 13.87 -21.55 -4.57
C GLY A 8 12.75 -22.59 -4.71
N GLU A 9 12.09 -22.83 -3.57
CA GLU A 9 10.84 -23.58 -3.48
C GLU A 9 9.71 -22.80 -4.17
N ASP A 10 8.77 -23.52 -4.79
CA ASP A 10 7.57 -22.90 -5.35
C ASP A 10 6.83 -22.10 -4.26
N PRO A 11 6.47 -20.82 -4.49
CA PRO A 11 5.86 -19.97 -3.47
C PRO A 11 4.56 -20.55 -2.87
N SER A 12 3.77 -21.28 -3.66
CA SER A 12 2.53 -21.92 -3.19
C SER A 12 2.82 -23.08 -2.25
N VAL A 13 3.89 -23.85 -2.52
CA VAL A 13 4.35 -24.94 -1.65
C VAL A 13 4.90 -24.37 -0.35
N GLY A 14 5.73 -23.33 -0.43
CA GLY A 14 6.29 -22.66 0.75
C GLY A 14 5.21 -22.06 1.66
N GLN A 15 4.19 -21.41 1.08
CA GLN A 15 3.06 -20.87 1.84
C GLN A 15 2.25 -21.98 2.54
N MET A 16 1.97 -23.09 1.85
CA MET A 16 1.23 -24.21 2.44
C MET A 16 2.00 -24.88 3.57
N ARG A 17 3.32 -25.09 3.40
CA ARG A 17 4.20 -25.65 4.43
C ARG A 17 4.19 -24.79 5.69
N GLU A 18 4.33 -23.47 5.53
CA GLU A 18 4.29 -22.56 6.67
C GLU A 18 2.94 -22.57 7.39
N LEU A 19 1.83 -22.67 6.65
CA LEU A 19 0.50 -22.81 7.24
C LEU A 19 0.40 -24.07 8.12
N ILE A 20 0.94 -25.20 7.66
CA ILE A 20 1.00 -26.45 8.44
C ILE A 20 1.84 -26.26 9.69
N GLU A 21 3.04 -25.69 9.56
CA GLU A 21 3.93 -25.43 10.70
C GLU A 21 3.27 -24.54 11.76
N TRP A 22 2.47 -23.55 11.33
CA TRP A 22 1.70 -22.70 12.24
C TRP A 22 0.59 -23.48 12.96
N ILE A 23 -0.19 -24.29 12.23
CA ILE A 23 -1.26 -25.14 12.82
C ILE A 23 -0.67 -26.12 13.83
N GLU A 24 0.53 -26.65 13.57
CA GLU A 24 1.26 -27.54 14.48
C GLU A 24 1.94 -26.82 15.65
N GLY A 25 1.83 -25.49 15.74
CA GLY A 25 2.42 -24.68 16.82
C GLY A 25 3.94 -24.59 16.77
N LYS A 26 4.56 -24.83 15.61
CA LYS A 26 6.03 -24.76 15.44
C LYS A 26 6.51 -23.33 15.17
N VAL A 27 5.66 -22.50 14.60
CA VAL A 27 5.95 -21.11 14.24
C VAL A 27 4.78 -20.20 14.60
N GLU A 28 5.04 -18.90 14.71
CA GLU A 28 3.99 -17.87 14.83
C GLU A 28 3.45 -17.49 13.45
N HIS A 29 2.18 -17.06 13.39
CA HIS A 29 1.56 -16.66 12.13
C HIS A 29 2.20 -15.38 11.59
N ARG A 30 2.78 -15.39 10.38
CA ARG A 30 3.37 -14.18 9.80
C ARG A 30 2.39 -13.01 9.68
N GLY A 31 1.10 -13.29 9.48
CA GLY A 31 0.03 -12.29 9.45
C GLY A 31 -0.55 -11.92 10.81
N GLN A 32 0.14 -12.20 11.93
CA GLN A 32 -0.32 -11.79 13.26
C GLN A 32 -0.41 -10.26 13.41
N ALA A 33 -1.18 -9.81 14.40
CA ALA A 33 -1.54 -8.41 14.58
C ALA A 33 -0.32 -7.49 14.78
N GLU A 34 0.71 -7.97 15.45
CA GLU A 34 1.96 -7.25 15.72
C GLU A 34 2.70 -6.91 14.42
N ASN A 35 2.77 -7.89 13.51
CA ASN A 35 3.39 -7.71 12.19
C ASN A 35 2.54 -6.77 11.32
N GLY A 36 1.21 -6.91 11.38
CA GLY A 36 0.28 -6.01 10.69
C GLY A 36 0.43 -4.56 11.16
N ARG A 37 0.50 -4.34 12.48
CA ARG A 37 0.74 -3.02 13.07
C ARG A 37 2.07 -2.43 12.61
N ALA A 38 3.15 -3.22 12.64
CA ALA A 38 4.47 -2.78 12.19
C ALA A 38 4.47 -2.43 10.69
N ALA A 39 3.83 -3.23 9.85
CA ALA A 39 3.71 -2.96 8.42
C ALA A 39 2.97 -1.65 8.13
N VAL A 40 1.84 -1.42 8.82
CA VAL A 40 1.08 -0.17 8.68
C VAL A 40 1.89 1.03 9.17
N GLU A 41 2.62 0.90 10.29
CA GLU A 41 3.50 1.96 10.81
C GLU A 41 4.61 2.32 9.80
N ILE A 42 5.20 1.32 9.13
CA ILE A 42 6.19 1.53 8.06
C ILE A 42 5.57 2.26 6.87
N ILE A 43 4.38 1.84 6.41
CA ILE A 43 3.68 2.49 5.29
C ILE A 43 3.37 3.97 5.62
N MET A 44 2.86 4.23 6.83
CA MET A 44 2.62 5.61 7.28
C MET A 44 3.91 6.42 7.34
N ALA A 45 5.03 5.85 7.81
CA ALA A 45 6.32 6.53 7.83
C ALA A 45 6.84 6.86 6.42
N ILE A 46 6.59 6.00 5.42
CA ILE A 46 6.93 6.27 4.01
C ILE A 46 6.13 7.46 3.48
N TYR A 47 4.81 7.48 3.71
CA TYR A 47 3.98 8.61 3.28
C TYR A 47 4.35 9.91 4.01
N GLU A 48 4.63 9.85 5.31
CA GLU A 48 5.06 11.01 6.08
C GLU A 48 6.42 11.55 5.59
N SER A 49 7.36 10.65 5.26
CA SER A 49 8.64 11.00 4.65
C SER A 49 8.46 11.69 3.30
N ALA A 50 7.56 11.16 2.45
CA ALA A 50 7.23 11.77 1.16
C ALA A 50 6.58 13.16 1.32
N ARG A 51 5.69 13.33 2.31
CA ARG A 51 5.03 14.61 2.61
C ARG A 51 6.00 15.67 3.11
N LEU A 52 6.88 15.31 4.04
CA LEU A 52 7.80 16.24 4.71
C LEU A 52 9.13 16.40 3.98
N HIS A 53 9.44 15.50 3.04
CA HIS A 53 10.74 15.42 2.36
C HIS A 53 11.91 15.24 3.33
N GLU A 54 11.69 14.46 4.41
CA GLU A 54 12.69 14.22 5.46
C GLU A 54 12.68 12.77 5.95
N VAL A 55 13.76 12.36 6.62
CA VAL A 55 13.85 11.02 7.21
C VAL A 55 12.96 10.93 8.46
N VAL A 56 11.93 10.10 8.40
CA VAL A 56 11.05 9.81 9.53
C VAL A 56 11.65 8.71 10.41
N LYS A 57 11.73 8.97 11.72
CA LYS A 57 12.21 8.01 12.72
C LYS A 57 11.04 7.31 13.41
N LEU A 58 11.18 6.00 13.62
CA LEU A 58 10.23 5.21 14.39
C LEU A 58 10.51 5.31 15.91
N PRO A 59 9.49 5.17 16.78
CA PRO A 59 8.08 4.98 16.44
C PRO A 59 7.45 6.26 15.86
N LEU A 60 6.50 6.08 14.96
CA LEU A 60 5.83 7.19 14.29
C LEU A 60 5.12 8.09 15.31
N ARG A 61 5.29 9.40 15.18
CA ARG A 61 4.68 10.40 16.08
C ARG A 61 3.41 11.03 15.50
N THR A 62 3.23 10.92 14.19
CA THR A 62 2.06 11.41 13.47
C THR A 62 0.90 10.43 13.67
N PHE A 63 -0.19 10.91 14.27
CA PHE A 63 -1.39 10.11 14.57
C PHE A 63 -2.47 10.22 13.48
N SER A 64 -2.41 11.24 12.63
CA SER A 64 -3.21 11.33 11.41
C SER A 64 -2.60 10.45 10.32
N SER A 65 -3.44 9.92 9.43
CA SER A 65 -2.99 9.26 8.20
C SER A 65 -2.27 10.26 7.29
N PRO A 66 -0.96 10.11 7.02
CA PRO A 66 -0.22 11.08 6.21
C PRO A 66 -0.74 11.16 4.77
N LEU A 67 -1.22 10.03 4.23
CA LEU A 67 -1.82 9.99 2.90
C LEU A 67 -3.10 10.83 2.83
N ASP A 68 -3.97 10.72 3.84
CA ASP A 68 -5.20 11.52 3.88
C ASP A 68 -4.87 13.01 3.97
N VAL A 69 -3.89 13.38 4.81
CA VAL A 69 -3.41 14.77 4.92
C VAL A 69 -2.92 15.30 3.57
N MET A 70 -2.13 14.52 2.83
CA MET A 70 -1.65 14.91 1.49
C MET A 70 -2.77 15.07 0.46
N VAL A 71 -3.83 14.27 0.56
CA VAL A 71 -5.01 14.41 -0.30
C VAL A 71 -5.77 15.69 0.05
N GLU A 72 -6.00 15.95 1.34
CA GLU A 72 -6.74 17.12 1.82
C GLU A 72 -5.99 18.44 1.59
N SER A 73 -4.66 18.45 1.71
CA SER A 73 -3.81 19.62 1.43
C SER A 73 -3.68 19.92 -0.08
N GLY A 74 -4.04 18.96 -0.94
CA GLY A 74 -3.90 19.06 -2.38
C GLY A 74 -2.51 18.70 -2.92
N ASP A 75 -1.64 18.10 -2.08
CA ASP A 75 -0.30 17.64 -2.49
C ASP A 75 -0.35 16.51 -3.53
N LEU A 76 -1.48 15.79 -3.61
CA LEU A 76 -1.72 14.70 -4.56
C LEU A 76 -2.85 15.05 -5.54
N PRO A 77 -2.58 15.88 -6.58
CA PRO A 77 -3.58 16.25 -7.56
C PRO A 77 -3.94 15.08 -8.48
N VAL A 78 -5.18 15.08 -8.98
CA VAL A 78 -5.59 14.11 -10.03
C VAL A 78 -4.98 14.54 -11.35
N GLU A 79 -4.02 13.76 -11.85
CA GLU A 79 -3.39 14.05 -13.15
C GLU A 79 -4.27 13.65 -14.34
N ARG A 80 -5.03 12.56 -14.20
CA ARG A 80 -5.86 11.99 -15.27
C ARG A 80 -7.29 11.81 -14.78
N PRO A 81 -8.14 12.83 -14.93
CA PRO A 81 -9.56 12.68 -14.64
C PRO A 81 -10.15 11.63 -15.59
N GLY A 82 -10.86 10.62 -15.07
CA GLY A 82 -11.44 9.61 -15.96
C GLY A 82 -12.09 8.40 -15.30
N ARG A 83 -12.11 7.30 -16.07
CA ARG A 83 -12.82 6.02 -15.81
C ARG A 83 -12.67 5.45 -14.39
N TYR A 84 -11.54 5.72 -13.73
CA TYR A 84 -11.21 5.17 -12.41
C TYR A 84 -11.22 6.24 -11.30
N ASP A 85 -11.61 7.47 -11.59
CA ASP A 85 -11.85 8.46 -10.55
C ASP A 85 -13.19 8.17 -9.87
N ILE A 86 -13.14 7.65 -8.65
CA ILE A 86 -14.33 7.34 -7.85
C ILE A 86 -15.19 8.57 -7.56
N ARG A 87 -14.66 9.79 -7.73
CA ARG A 87 -15.38 11.05 -7.57
C ARG A 87 -16.04 11.55 -8.85
N ALA A 88 -15.89 10.83 -9.97
CA ALA A 88 -16.46 11.24 -11.26
C ALA A 88 -17.97 11.52 -11.19
N PHE A 89 -18.71 10.84 -10.30
CA PHE A 89 -20.16 11.07 -10.13
C PHE A 89 -20.52 12.41 -9.44
N LEU A 90 -19.57 13.06 -8.75
CA LEU A 90 -19.78 14.36 -8.10
C LEU A 90 -19.66 15.54 -9.07
N LEU A 91 -19.01 15.33 -10.22
CA LEU A 91 -18.79 16.35 -11.24
C LEU A 91 -20.03 16.44 -12.14
N ARG A 92 -20.84 17.49 -11.99
CA ARG A 92 -22.05 17.71 -12.80
C ARG A 92 -21.70 18.40 -14.13
N GLY A 93 -21.66 17.64 -15.22
CA GLY A 93 -21.74 18.18 -16.58
C GLY A 93 -20.43 18.62 -17.24
N GLU A 94 -19.29 18.47 -16.56
CA GLU A 94 -17.98 18.60 -17.20
C GLU A 94 -17.66 17.30 -17.95
N LYS A 95 -17.53 17.39 -19.27
CA LYS A 95 -17.24 16.22 -20.12
C LYS A 95 -15.84 15.70 -19.81
N MET A 96 -15.78 14.53 -19.18
CA MET A 96 -14.57 13.72 -19.12
C MET A 96 -14.29 13.22 -20.55
N SER A 97 -13.42 13.90 -21.30
CA SER A 97 -13.06 13.48 -22.65
C SER A 97 -12.22 12.21 -22.56
N HIS A 98 -12.84 11.08 -22.92
CA HIS A 98 -12.12 9.87 -23.30
C HIS A 98 -11.53 10.08 -24.69
N GLU A 99 -10.24 10.41 -24.77
CA GLU A 99 -9.48 10.13 -25.98
C GLU A 99 -8.52 8.97 -25.69
N ASN A 100 -8.87 7.82 -26.27
CA ASN A 100 -8.10 6.58 -26.32
C ASN A 100 -7.36 6.53 -27.68
N PRO A 101 -6.25 5.79 -27.85
CA PRO A 101 -6.21 4.33 -27.64
C PRO A 101 -5.36 3.85 -26.46
#